data_AF-A0A535TFG7-F1
#
_entry.id   AF-A0A535TFG7-F1
#
_cell.length_a   1.000
_cell.length_b   1.000
_cell.length_c   1.000
_cell.angle_alpha   90.00
_cell.angle_beta   90.00
_cell.angle_gamma   90.00
#
_symmetry.space_group_name_H-M   'P 1'
#
loop_
_entity.id
_entity.type
_entity.pdbx_description
1 polymer ?
#
loop_
_entity_poly.entity_id
_entity_poly.type
_entity_poly.pdbx_seq_one_letter_code
_entity_poly.pdbx_strand_id
1 'polypeptide(L)'
;MSVSGGGDQPIYSIGAVARMLDMPTSTLRAWEERYALVRPNRSVGSQRLYSRAEVERLRFIKTQIDSGVSAADAHRLLSQELGTGQLPAARATTEAAVERRPLVLIAERDGYAAELAEYFLRTEGWEVAVALDATQAQLKFEEQSPEIVIIDLLLSGGAGFRLVSEFAARKSAQILAVSAIDSAEEAMRSGAAAFMRKPLEPLALVSTVRDLAGTSALVRSENQPRVER
;
A
#
# COMPACT_ATOMS: atom_id res chain seq x y z
N MET A 1 -17.37 -8.46 -46.90
CA MET A 1 -16.92 -7.09 -46.59
C MET A 1 -17.04 -6.91 -45.09
N SER A 2 -15.90 -6.98 -44.40
CA SER A 2 -15.82 -6.90 -42.94
C SER A 2 -15.88 -5.45 -42.49
N VAL A 3 -16.74 -5.14 -41.52
CA VAL A 3 -16.85 -3.82 -40.89
C VAL A 3 -15.80 -3.73 -39.78
N SER A 4 -14.83 -2.84 -39.96
CA SER A 4 -13.72 -2.58 -39.03
C SER A 4 -14.21 -1.88 -37.76
N GLY A 5 -13.80 -2.40 -36.59
CA GLY A 5 -14.16 -1.89 -35.27
C GLY A 5 -13.52 -0.53 -34.92
N GLY A 6 -14.35 0.45 -34.57
CA GLY A 6 -13.97 1.83 -34.24
C GLY A 6 -14.02 2.17 -32.74
N GLY A 7 -13.75 1.22 -31.84
CA GLY A 7 -13.97 1.40 -30.38
C GLY A 7 -12.75 1.80 -29.53
N ASP A 8 -11.52 1.72 -30.04
CA ASP A 8 -10.32 1.77 -29.19
C ASP A 8 -9.28 2.82 -29.63
N GLN A 9 -9.74 3.92 -30.25
CA GLN A 9 -8.81 4.98 -30.67
C GLN A 9 -8.37 5.82 -29.46
N PRO A 10 -7.05 5.94 -29.18
CA PRO A 10 -6.54 6.70 -28.05
C PRO A 10 -6.59 8.21 -28.36
N ILE A 11 -7.46 8.94 -27.66
CA ILE A 11 -7.76 10.37 -27.93
C ILE A 11 -7.61 11.27 -26.70
N TYR A 12 -7.53 10.72 -25.49
CA TYR A 12 -7.46 11.51 -24.26
C TYR A 12 -6.01 11.71 -23.83
N SER A 13 -5.60 12.93 -23.47
CA SER A 13 -4.28 13.16 -22.87
C SER A 13 -4.29 12.91 -21.36
N ILE A 14 -3.13 12.65 -20.74
CA ILE A 14 -3.05 12.41 -19.29
C ILE A 14 -3.64 13.54 -18.45
N GLY A 15 -3.49 14.80 -18.89
CA GLY A 15 -4.09 15.97 -18.23
C GLY A 15 -5.61 16.06 -18.41
N ALA A 16 -6.17 15.48 -19.47
CA ALA A 16 -7.62 15.33 -19.61
C ALA A 16 -8.12 14.21 -18.68
N VAL A 17 -7.44 13.07 -18.62
CA VAL A 17 -7.80 11.94 -17.74
C VAL A 17 -7.73 12.33 -16.26
N ALA A 18 -6.69 13.05 -15.84
CA ALA A 18 -6.56 13.60 -14.49
C ALA A 18 -7.77 14.43 -14.06
N ARG A 19 -8.24 15.32 -14.94
CA ARG A 19 -9.44 16.12 -14.69
C ARG A 19 -10.73 15.30 -14.69
N MET A 20 -10.82 14.29 -15.56
CA MET A 20 -12.01 13.42 -15.65
C MET A 20 -12.18 12.52 -14.43
N LEU A 21 -11.07 12.18 -13.75
CA LEU A 21 -11.06 11.28 -12.60
C LEU A 21 -10.86 12.01 -11.27
N ASP A 22 -10.69 13.33 -11.29
CA ASP A 22 -10.32 14.13 -10.12
C ASP A 22 -9.10 13.56 -9.38
N MET A 23 -8.04 13.29 -10.14
CA MET A 23 -6.81 12.70 -9.65
C MET A 23 -5.59 13.49 -10.15
N PRO A 24 -4.54 13.66 -9.32
CA PRO A 24 -3.29 14.24 -9.79
C PRO A 24 -2.68 13.42 -10.94
N THR A 25 -2.09 14.12 -11.92
CA THR A 25 -1.41 13.44 -13.05
C THR A 25 -0.24 12.56 -12.59
N SER A 26 0.39 12.88 -11.45
CA SER A 26 1.42 12.05 -10.81
C SER A 26 0.87 10.70 -10.34
N THR A 27 -0.35 10.68 -9.78
CA THR A 27 -1.03 9.45 -9.34
C THR A 27 -1.35 8.54 -10.52
N LEU A 28 -1.82 9.11 -11.63
CA LEU A 28 -2.07 8.35 -12.86
C LEU A 28 -0.78 7.77 -13.46
N ARG A 29 0.32 8.54 -13.45
CA ARG A 29 1.64 8.05 -13.88
C ARG A 29 2.13 6.90 -13.02
N ALA A 30 1.98 7.01 -11.70
CA ALA A 30 2.31 5.95 -10.77
C ALA A 30 1.47 4.69 -11.03
N TRP A 31 0.17 4.84 -11.33
CA TRP A 31 -0.71 3.71 -11.64
C TRP A 31 -0.36 3.04 -12.99
N GLU A 32 -0.01 3.81 -14.02
CA GLU A 32 0.45 3.30 -15.33
C GLU A 32 1.74 2.50 -15.23
N GLU A 33 2.73 3.05 -14.53
CA GLU A 33 4.07 2.47 -14.41
C GLU A 33 4.06 1.23 -13.51
N ARG A 34 3.24 1.23 -12.46
CA ARG A 34 3.26 0.21 -11.42
C ARG A 34 2.35 -0.99 -11.67
N TYR A 35 1.19 -0.78 -12.28
CA TYR A 35 0.20 -1.84 -12.46
C TYR A 35 0.04 -2.28 -13.92
N ALA A 36 0.76 -1.65 -14.85
CA ALA A 36 0.67 -1.92 -16.29
C ALA A 36 -0.79 -1.94 -16.83
N LEU A 37 -1.70 -1.21 -16.17
CA LEU A 37 -3.15 -1.22 -16.41
C LEU A 37 -3.55 -0.82 -17.83
N VAL A 38 -2.68 -0.05 -18.47
CA VAL A 38 -2.89 0.67 -19.71
C VAL A 38 -1.54 0.83 -20.40
N ARG A 39 -1.50 0.62 -21.71
CA ARG A 39 -0.30 0.86 -22.52
C ARG A 39 -0.61 2.04 -23.44
N PRO A 40 -0.47 3.29 -22.97
CA PRO A 40 -0.88 4.45 -23.74
C PRO A 40 -0.09 4.49 -25.05
N ASN A 41 -0.81 4.56 -26.17
CA ASN A 41 -0.18 4.67 -27.47
C ASN A 41 0.46 6.07 -27.56
N ARG A 42 1.72 6.14 -28.00
CA ARG A 42 2.41 7.43 -28.15
C ARG A 42 1.90 8.07 -29.44
N SER A 43 1.32 9.27 -29.34
CA SER A 43 0.96 10.04 -30.53
C SER A 43 2.22 10.43 -31.33
N VAL A 44 2.06 10.79 -32.60
CA VAL A 44 3.11 11.30 -33.50
C VAL A 44 3.89 12.50 -32.89
N GLY A 45 3.33 13.16 -31.86
CA GLY A 45 3.95 14.25 -31.09
C GLY A 45 4.45 13.89 -29.69
N SER A 46 4.74 12.61 -29.38
CA SER A 46 5.29 12.13 -28.09
C SER A 46 4.39 12.30 -26.85
N GLN A 47 3.11 12.62 -27.01
CA GLN A 47 2.16 12.69 -25.89
C GLN A 47 1.49 11.33 -25.64
N ARG A 48 1.30 10.98 -24.36
CA ARG A 48 0.55 9.78 -23.92
C ARG A 48 -0.93 10.00 -24.22
N LEU A 49 -1.52 9.12 -25.01
CA LEU A 49 -2.94 9.13 -25.30
C LEU A 49 -3.60 7.86 -24.75
N TYR A 50 -4.75 8.03 -24.09
CA TYR A 50 -5.56 6.97 -23.50
C TYR A 50 -6.81 6.76 -24.35
N SER A 51 -7.18 5.51 -24.56
CA SER A 51 -8.48 5.16 -25.14
C SER A 51 -9.60 5.32 -24.12
N ARG A 52 -10.85 5.30 -24.60
CA ARG A 52 -12.02 5.36 -23.71
C ARG A 52 -12.05 4.18 -22.73
N ALA A 53 -11.71 2.98 -23.20
CA ALA A 53 -11.68 1.78 -22.37
C ALA A 53 -10.60 1.88 -21.28
N GLU A 54 -9.45 2.47 -21.60
CA GLU A 54 -8.37 2.73 -20.65
C GLU A 54 -8.79 3.68 -19.52
N VAL A 55 -9.53 4.74 -19.86
CA VAL A 55 -10.09 5.68 -18.86
C VAL A 55 -11.16 5.01 -17.98
N GLU A 56 -11.98 4.11 -18.55
CA GLU A 56 -13.00 3.38 -17.81
C GLU A 56 -12.39 2.40 -16.78
N ARG A 57 -11.29 1.72 -17.11
CA ARG A 57 -10.53 0.87 -16.17
C ARG A 57 -9.96 1.69 -15.00
N LEU A 58 -9.36 2.84 -15.29
CA LEU A 58 -8.82 3.74 -14.26
C LEU A 58 -9.94 4.25 -13.34
N ARG A 59 -11.11 4.58 -13.90
CA ARG A 59 -12.29 4.97 -13.11
C ARG A 59 -12.77 3.85 -12.19
N PHE A 60 -12.85 2.62 -12.69
CA PHE A 60 -13.27 1.46 -11.89
C PHE A 60 -12.34 1.25 -10.69
N ILE A 61 -11.03 1.22 -10.92
CA ILE A 61 -10.05 1.08 -9.83
C ILE A 61 -10.21 2.22 -8.82
N LYS A 62 -10.38 3.47 -9.29
CA LYS A 62 -10.64 4.61 -8.41
C LYS A 62 -11.89 4.39 -7.55
N THR A 63 -13.02 3.98 -8.14
CA THR A 63 -14.27 3.74 -7.41
C THR A 63 -14.14 2.62 -6.38
N GLN A 64 -13.39 1.55 -6.69
CA GLN A 64 -13.13 0.47 -5.74
C GLN A 64 -12.28 0.95 -4.57
N ILE A 65 -11.22 1.73 -4.85
CA ILE A 65 -10.37 2.30 -3.80
C ILE A 65 -11.14 3.31 -2.94
N ASP A 66 -11.94 4.19 -3.56
CA ASP A 66 -12.77 5.17 -2.84
C ASP A 66 -13.83 4.48 -1.94
N SER A 67 -14.26 3.26 -2.30
CA SER A 67 -15.19 2.45 -1.51
C SER A 67 -14.52 1.56 -0.46
N GLY A 68 -13.19 1.68 -0.30
CA GLY A 68 -12.42 1.00 0.74
C GLY A 68 -11.89 -0.39 0.34
N VAL A 69 -11.97 -0.75 -0.93
CA VAL A 69 -11.36 -1.97 -1.46
C VAL A 69 -9.86 -1.72 -1.70
N SER A 70 -9.02 -2.68 -1.31
CA SER A 70 -7.57 -2.61 -1.53
C SER A 70 -7.24 -2.40 -3.02
N ALA A 71 -6.14 -1.71 -3.33
CA ALA A 71 -5.70 -1.59 -4.72
C ALA A 71 -5.47 -2.97 -5.35
N ALA A 72 -4.91 -3.93 -4.60
CA ALA A 72 -4.72 -5.31 -5.03
C ALA A 72 -6.04 -6.02 -5.38
N ASP A 73 -7.08 -5.85 -4.57
CA ASP A 73 -8.40 -6.42 -4.83
C ASP A 73 -9.12 -5.68 -5.95
N ALA A 74 -8.99 -4.35 -6.05
CA ALA A 74 -9.47 -3.59 -7.20
C ALA A 74 -8.84 -4.10 -8.51
N HIS A 75 -7.54 -4.40 -8.51
CA HIS A 75 -6.83 -5.01 -9.64
C HIS A 75 -7.30 -6.44 -9.94
N ARG A 76 -7.51 -7.25 -8.90
CA ARG A 76 -8.02 -8.62 -9.03
C ARG A 76 -9.43 -8.61 -9.62
N LEU A 77 -10.29 -7.72 -9.12
CA LEU A 77 -11.65 -7.49 -9.60
C LEU A 77 -11.65 -7.02 -11.06
N LEU A 78 -10.78 -6.06 -11.41
CA LEU A 78 -10.62 -5.61 -12.79
C LEU A 78 -10.12 -6.73 -13.72
N SER A 79 -9.19 -7.56 -13.24
CA SER A 79 -8.66 -8.70 -14.02
C SER A 79 -9.71 -9.80 -14.21
N GLN A 80 -10.58 -10.01 -13.22
CA GLN A 80 -11.73 -10.90 -13.33
C GLN A 80 -12.77 -10.32 -14.31
N GLU A 81 -13.01 -9.02 -14.26
CA GLU A 81 -13.95 -8.28 -15.14
C GLU A 81 -13.51 -8.30 -16.61
N LEU A 82 -12.21 -8.15 -16.89
CA LEU A 82 -11.64 -8.25 -18.24
C LEU A 82 -11.64 -9.69 -18.80
N GLY A 83 -11.77 -10.70 -17.93
CA GLY A 83 -11.83 -12.12 -18.30
C GLY A 83 -13.24 -12.65 -18.60
N THR A 84 -14.30 -12.00 -18.10
CA THR A 84 -15.68 -12.53 -18.16
C THR A 84 -16.67 -11.70 -18.99
N GLY A 85 -16.32 -10.49 -19.40
CA GLY A 85 -17.15 -9.68 -20.31
C GLY A 85 -18.49 -9.21 -19.72
N GLN A 86 -18.69 -9.24 -18.39
CA GLN A 86 -19.94 -8.81 -17.76
C GLN A 86 -19.70 -8.15 -16.38
N LEU A 87 -20.37 -7.02 -16.13
CA LEU A 87 -20.34 -6.23 -14.87
C LEU A 87 -21.14 -6.90 -13.73
N PRO A 88 -20.63 -6.95 -12.47
CA PRO A 88 -21.45 -7.27 -11.31
C PRO A 88 -22.03 -6.01 -10.65
N ALA A 89 -23.34 -6.04 -10.43
CA ALA A 89 -24.08 -5.08 -9.64
C ALA A 89 -23.77 -5.20 -8.14
N ALA A 90 -23.88 -4.05 -7.45
CA ALA A 90 -23.67 -3.83 -6.03
C ALA A 90 -24.20 -4.95 -5.10
N ARG A 91 -23.36 -5.33 -4.13
CA ARG A 91 -23.82 -5.80 -2.82
C ARG A 91 -23.01 -5.11 -1.72
N ALA A 92 -23.52 -3.97 -1.28
CA ALA A 92 -23.52 -3.61 0.14
C ALA A 92 -24.57 -4.52 0.82
N THR A 93 -24.52 -4.95 2.07
CA THR A 93 -24.00 -4.45 3.35
C THR A 93 -23.95 -5.65 4.30
N THR A 94 -23.15 -5.61 5.38
CA THR A 94 -23.62 -5.98 6.74
C THR A 94 -22.65 -5.35 7.76
N GLU A 95 -23.22 -4.74 8.80
CA GLU A 95 -22.59 -4.12 9.96
C GLU A 95 -21.49 -4.97 10.62
N ALA A 96 -20.38 -4.32 11.00
CA ALA A 96 -19.52 -4.77 12.08
C ALA A 96 -19.18 -3.56 12.96
N ALA A 97 -19.03 -3.82 14.25
CA ALA A 97 -18.80 -2.86 15.32
C ALA A 97 -17.67 -1.86 15.02
N VAL A 98 -17.55 -0.80 15.84
CA VAL A 98 -16.37 0.07 15.83
C VAL A 98 -15.14 -0.77 16.23
N GLU A 99 -14.61 -1.55 15.28
CA GLU A 99 -13.33 -2.22 15.38
C GLU A 99 -12.29 -1.11 15.42
N ARG A 100 -11.56 -0.99 16.54
CA ARG A 100 -10.42 -0.08 16.60
C ARG A 100 -9.48 -0.50 15.49
N ARG A 101 -9.22 0.41 14.56
CA ARG A 101 -8.28 0.15 13.48
C ARG A 101 -6.87 0.14 14.10
N PRO A 102 -6.11 -0.95 13.94
CA PRO A 102 -4.78 -1.04 14.51
C PRO A 102 -3.89 0.09 13.97
N LEU A 103 -3.11 0.70 14.86
CA LEU A 103 -2.28 1.87 14.55
C LEU A 103 -0.87 1.45 14.12
N VAL A 104 -0.45 1.97 12.97
CA VAL A 104 0.92 1.89 12.45
C VAL A 104 1.62 3.24 12.60
N LEU A 105 2.78 3.26 13.24
CA LEU A 105 3.67 4.42 13.27
C LEU A 105 4.77 4.28 12.20
N ILE A 106 4.92 5.27 11.34
CA ILE A 106 5.99 5.34 10.33
C ILE A 106 7.02 6.37 10.81
N ALA A 107 8.28 5.97 10.98
CA ALA A 107 9.42 6.84 11.25
C ALA A 107 10.31 6.94 10.01
N GLU A 108 10.10 7.98 9.20
CA GLU A 108 10.69 8.17 7.88
C GLU A 108 10.98 9.65 7.65
N ARG A 109 12.23 10.00 7.34
CA ARG A 109 12.65 11.40 7.14
C ARG A 109 12.22 11.98 5.79
N ASP A 110 12.05 11.14 4.79
CA ASP A 110 11.57 11.57 3.48
C ASP A 110 10.03 11.65 3.52
N GLY A 111 9.52 12.88 3.62
CA GLY A 111 8.08 13.13 3.69
C GLY A 111 7.29 12.52 2.53
N TYR A 112 7.88 12.43 1.33
CA TYR A 112 7.21 11.81 0.19
C TYR A 112 7.15 10.28 0.33
N ALA A 113 8.23 9.66 0.78
CA ALA A 113 8.24 8.22 1.07
C ALA A 113 7.26 7.87 2.21
N ALA A 114 7.19 8.71 3.24
CA ALA A 114 6.26 8.57 4.35
C ALA A 114 4.80 8.69 3.89
N GLU A 115 4.47 9.70 3.08
CA GLU A 115 3.13 9.92 2.52
C GLU A 115 2.68 8.74 1.65
N LEU A 116 3.57 8.20 0.82
CA LEU A 116 3.26 7.03 0.01
C LEU A 116 2.97 5.79 0.87
N ALA A 117 3.83 5.50 1.85
CA ALA A 117 3.62 4.37 2.76
C ALA A 117 2.33 4.54 3.58
N GLU A 118 2.06 5.75 4.07
CA GLU A 118 0.81 6.11 4.76
C GLU A 118 -0.40 5.88 3.88
N TYR A 119 -0.39 6.36 2.64
CA TYR A 119 -1.49 6.17 1.68
C TYR A 119 -1.81 4.68 1.51
N PHE A 120 -0.80 3.85 1.22
CA PHE A 120 -1.02 2.42 1.01
C PHE A 120 -1.56 1.71 2.25
N LEU A 121 -1.05 2.04 3.44
CA LEU A 121 -1.54 1.41 4.67
C LEU A 121 -2.96 1.88 5.02
N ARG A 122 -3.27 3.17 4.85
CA ARG A 122 -4.64 3.67 5.07
C ARG A 122 -5.66 3.05 4.12
N THR A 123 -5.29 2.83 2.85
CA THR A 123 -6.18 2.13 1.89
C THR A 123 -6.47 0.67 2.29
N GLU A 124 -5.67 0.08 3.16
CA GLU A 124 -5.85 -1.29 3.65
C GLU A 124 -6.52 -1.34 5.04
N GLY A 125 -7.01 -0.19 5.52
CA GLY A 125 -7.77 -0.08 6.76
C GLY A 125 -6.96 0.23 8.02
N TRP A 126 -5.65 0.46 7.91
CA TRP A 126 -4.80 0.83 9.05
C TRP A 126 -5.02 2.29 9.45
N GLU A 127 -4.99 2.56 10.76
CA GLU A 127 -4.69 3.92 11.22
C GLU A 127 -3.19 4.14 11.11
N VAL A 128 -2.78 5.34 10.69
CA VAL A 128 -1.36 5.64 10.44
C VAL A 128 -0.99 6.98 11.05
N ALA A 129 0.08 6.97 11.83
CA ALA A 129 0.79 8.14 12.31
C ALA A 129 2.17 8.22 11.65
N VAL A 130 2.59 9.44 11.29
CA VAL A 130 3.88 9.68 10.63
C VAL A 130 4.79 10.53 11.52
N ALA A 131 6.05 10.11 11.68
CA ALA A 131 7.12 10.85 12.34
C ALA A 131 8.26 11.07 11.35
N LEU A 132 8.65 12.34 11.15
CA LEU A 132 9.69 12.71 10.19
C LEU A 132 11.10 12.75 10.80
N ASP A 133 11.19 12.52 12.11
CA ASP A 133 12.44 12.45 12.85
C ASP A 133 12.30 11.54 14.08
N ALA A 134 13.42 11.25 14.73
CA ALA A 134 13.47 10.34 15.86
C ALA A 134 12.73 10.87 17.10
N THR A 135 12.72 12.18 17.31
CA THR A 135 12.04 12.82 18.45
C THR A 135 10.53 12.67 18.31
N GLN A 136 9.99 12.94 17.11
CA GLN A 136 8.58 12.72 16.81
C GLN A 136 8.20 11.25 16.92
N ALA A 137 9.08 10.34 16.50
CA ALA A 137 8.82 8.90 16.60
C ALA A 137 8.71 8.47 18.06
N GLN A 138 9.62 8.92 18.92
CA GLN A 138 9.59 8.65 20.36
C GLN A 138 8.29 9.15 21.00
N LEU A 139 7.95 10.42 20.77
CA LEU A 139 6.77 11.05 21.35
C LEU A 139 5.48 10.33 20.92
N LYS A 140 5.34 10.04 19.63
CA LYS A 140 4.14 9.34 19.11
C LYS A 140 4.06 7.89 19.56
N PHE A 141 5.18 7.20 19.70
CA PHE A 141 5.21 5.85 20.24
C PHE A 141 4.66 5.80 21.67
N GLU A 142 5.08 6.74 22.52
CA GLU A 142 4.65 6.83 23.91
C GLU A 142 3.18 7.27 24.05
N GLU A 143 2.75 8.27 23.28
CA GLU A 143 1.41 8.84 23.40
C GLU A 143 0.33 7.98 22.74
N GLN A 144 0.65 7.29 21.65
CA GLN A 144 -0.35 6.66 20.78
C GLN A 144 -0.35 5.13 20.85
N SER A 145 0.65 4.52 21.51
CA SER A 145 0.75 3.07 21.72
C SER A 145 0.51 2.26 20.44
N PRO A 146 1.29 2.49 19.36
CA PRO A 146 1.10 1.79 18.09
C PRO A 146 1.38 0.29 18.22
N GLU A 147 0.68 -0.53 17.44
CA GLU A 147 0.87 -1.99 17.41
C GLU A 147 2.02 -2.38 16.49
N ILE A 148 2.28 -1.56 15.46
CA ILE A 148 3.36 -1.75 14.51
C ILE A 148 4.11 -0.43 14.34
N VAL A 149 5.43 -0.51 14.30
CA VAL A 149 6.29 0.63 13.94
C VAL A 149 7.14 0.25 12.75
N ILE A 150 7.13 1.06 11.70
CA ILE A 150 8.05 0.93 10.57
C ILE A 150 9.09 2.05 10.66
N ILE A 151 10.38 1.67 10.68
CA ILE A 151 11.49 2.58 11.00
C ILE A 151 12.51 2.56 9.87
N ASP A 152 12.78 3.72 9.27
CA ASP A 152 13.95 3.88 8.41
C ASP A 152 15.23 3.81 9.26
N LEU A 153 16.09 2.83 8.99
CA LEU A 153 17.37 2.67 9.70
C LEU A 153 18.32 3.84 9.45
N LEU A 154 18.18 4.54 8.32
CA LEU A 154 18.99 5.69 7.95
C LEU A 154 18.43 7.02 8.50
N LEU A 155 17.50 6.95 9.47
CA LEU A 155 17.01 8.11 10.20
C LEU A 155 18.14 8.78 10.98
N SER A 156 18.37 10.06 10.68
CA SER A 156 19.20 11.02 11.45
C SER A 156 20.49 10.46 12.06
N GLY A 157 21.36 9.86 11.25
CA GLY A 157 22.73 9.52 11.67
C GLY A 157 22.84 8.35 12.66
N GLY A 158 21.98 7.34 12.53
CA GLY A 158 21.99 6.13 13.35
C GLY A 158 20.92 6.08 14.44
N ALA A 159 20.03 7.08 14.48
CA ALA A 159 18.88 7.07 15.39
C ALA A 159 17.92 5.90 15.10
N GLY A 160 17.80 5.46 13.83
CA GLY A 160 16.95 4.34 13.44
C GLY A 160 17.23 3.05 14.22
N PHE A 161 18.49 2.62 14.31
CA PHE A 161 18.86 1.42 15.09
C PHE A 161 18.62 1.57 16.59
N ARG A 162 18.77 2.78 17.13
CA ARG A 162 18.43 3.03 18.54
C ARG A 162 16.94 2.88 18.76
N LEU A 163 16.10 3.48 17.91
CA LEU A 163 14.65 3.33 17.99
C LEU A 163 14.20 1.88 17.87
N VAL A 164 14.80 1.09 16.97
CA VAL A 164 14.53 -0.36 16.88
C VAL A 164 14.79 -1.03 18.23
N SER A 165 15.99 -0.83 18.79
CA SER A 165 16.39 -1.43 20.07
C SER A 165 15.48 -0.99 21.23
N GLU A 166 15.19 0.31 21.31
CA GLU A 166 14.40 0.92 22.39
C GLU A 166 12.94 0.49 22.33
N PHE A 167 12.31 0.48 21.14
CA PHE A 167 10.91 0.08 20.98
C PHE A 167 10.73 -1.42 21.09
N ALA A 168 11.64 -2.24 20.54
CA ALA A 168 11.58 -3.69 20.69
C ALA A 168 11.69 -4.12 22.16
N ALA A 169 12.49 -3.43 22.97
CA ALA A 169 12.62 -3.71 24.41
C ALA A 169 11.31 -3.51 25.19
N ARG A 170 10.39 -2.66 24.70
CA ARG A 170 9.07 -2.43 25.32
C ARG A 170 8.10 -3.58 25.11
N LYS A 171 8.30 -4.39 24.05
CA LYS A 171 7.42 -5.51 23.65
C LYS A 171 5.95 -5.14 23.45
N SER A 172 5.66 -3.86 23.23
CA SER A 172 4.30 -3.34 22.98
C SER A 172 3.96 -3.20 21.50
N ALA A 173 4.96 -3.29 20.61
CA ALA A 173 4.80 -3.15 19.17
C ALA A 173 5.71 -4.11 18.41
N GLN A 174 5.29 -4.54 17.21
CA GLN A 174 6.16 -5.20 16.24
C GLN A 174 6.93 -4.15 15.44
N ILE A 175 8.22 -4.38 15.22
CA ILE A 175 9.10 -3.42 14.53
C ILE A 175 9.47 -3.93 13.15
N LEU A 176 9.08 -3.21 12.11
CA LEU A 176 9.52 -3.41 10.73
C LEU A 176 10.66 -2.42 10.41
N ALA A 177 11.87 -2.92 10.28
CA ALA A 177 13.00 -2.11 9.84
C ALA A 177 12.98 -1.94 8.32
N VAL A 178 13.19 -0.72 7.84
CA VAL A 178 13.34 -0.43 6.40
C VAL A 178 14.66 0.29 6.13
N SER A 179 15.33 -0.04 5.01
CA SER A 179 16.60 0.61 4.67
C SER A 179 16.92 0.54 3.19
N ALA A 180 17.61 1.55 2.66
CA ALA A 180 18.14 1.51 1.29
C ALA A 180 19.38 0.62 1.15
N ILE A 181 20.14 0.46 2.23
CA ILE A 181 21.28 -0.45 2.31
C ILE A 181 20.86 -1.77 2.93
N ASP A 182 21.52 -2.85 2.54
CA ASP A 182 21.29 -4.14 3.18
C ASP A 182 21.85 -4.10 4.60
N SER A 183 20.97 -4.27 5.59
CA SER A 183 21.30 -4.28 7.01
C SER A 183 20.33 -5.20 7.75
N ALA A 184 19.86 -6.25 7.07
CA ALA A 184 18.87 -7.16 7.60
C ALA A 184 19.40 -7.83 8.88
N GLU A 185 20.64 -8.32 8.86
CA GLU A 185 21.23 -9.01 10.02
C GLU A 185 21.34 -8.09 11.23
N GLU A 186 21.83 -6.87 11.05
CA GLU A 186 21.92 -5.84 12.09
C GLU A 186 20.53 -5.47 12.64
N ALA A 187 19.55 -5.27 11.77
CA ALA A 187 18.19 -4.93 12.16
C ALA A 187 17.55 -6.02 13.04
N MET A 188 17.70 -7.29 12.65
CA MET A 188 17.19 -8.43 13.42
C MET A 188 17.92 -8.56 14.76
N ARG A 189 19.25 -8.38 14.79
CA ARG A 189 20.02 -8.37 16.05
C ARG A 189 19.58 -7.25 17.01
N SER A 190 19.16 -6.10 16.47
CA SER A 190 18.60 -4.98 17.26
C SER A 190 17.17 -5.22 17.74
N GLY A 191 16.51 -6.30 17.34
CA GLY A 191 15.17 -6.66 17.79
C GLY A 191 14.04 -6.31 16.82
N ALA A 192 14.35 -5.98 15.56
CA ALA A 192 13.33 -5.90 14.52
C ALA A 192 12.65 -7.26 14.33
N ALA A 193 11.34 -7.26 14.10
CA ALA A 193 10.57 -8.45 13.78
C ALA A 193 10.68 -8.82 12.28
N ALA A 194 10.87 -7.81 11.43
CA ALA A 194 11.09 -7.99 10.00
C ALA A 194 11.97 -6.87 9.43
N PHE A 195 12.52 -7.11 8.24
CA PHE A 195 13.30 -6.15 7.48
C PHE A 195 12.80 -6.07 6.02
N MET A 196 12.71 -4.86 5.48
CA MET A 196 12.45 -4.62 4.07
C MET A 196 13.48 -3.67 3.46
N ARG A 197 13.99 -4.02 2.28
CA ARG A 197 14.88 -3.15 1.52
C ARG A 197 14.07 -2.14 0.71
N LYS A 198 14.48 -0.87 0.71
CA LYS A 198 13.96 0.16 -0.19
C LYS A 198 14.48 -0.09 -1.62
N PRO A 199 13.69 0.21 -2.68
CA PRO A 199 12.37 0.85 -2.64
C PRO A 199 11.29 -0.08 -2.08
N LEU A 200 10.38 0.48 -1.26
CA LEU A 200 9.29 -0.28 -0.68
C LEU A 200 8.23 -0.54 -1.75
N GLU A 201 8.04 -1.81 -2.10
CA GLU A 201 6.91 -2.23 -2.91
C GLU A 201 5.63 -2.31 -2.04
N PRO A 202 4.51 -1.64 -2.40
CA PRO A 202 3.31 -1.48 -1.60
C PRO A 202 2.69 -2.81 -1.21
N LEU A 203 2.58 -3.74 -2.16
CA LEU A 203 2.01 -5.05 -1.86
C LEU A 203 2.88 -5.80 -0.85
N ALA A 204 4.20 -5.69 -0.96
CA ALA A 204 5.12 -6.29 0.00
C ALA A 204 5.04 -5.59 1.37
N LEU A 205 4.92 -4.26 1.39
CA LEU A 205 4.76 -3.47 2.62
C LEU A 205 3.48 -3.86 3.36
N VAL A 206 2.35 -3.84 2.65
CA VAL A 206 1.03 -4.20 3.19
C VAL A 206 1.01 -5.64 3.67
N SER A 207 1.54 -6.59 2.88
CA SER A 207 1.61 -7.99 3.28
C SER A 207 2.42 -8.16 4.54
N THR A 208 3.61 -7.55 4.60
CA THR A 208 4.50 -7.65 5.76
C THR A 208 3.84 -7.07 7.01
N VAL A 209 3.16 -5.92 6.90
CA VAL A 209 2.42 -5.32 8.03
C VAL A 209 1.27 -6.23 8.49
N ARG A 210 0.53 -6.86 7.57
CA ARG A 210 -0.53 -7.83 7.91
C ARG A 210 0.01 -9.08 8.60
N ASP A 211 1.16 -9.58 8.13
CA ASP A 211 1.82 -10.73 8.72
C ASP A 211 2.28 -10.43 10.15
N LEU A 212 2.88 -9.25 10.37
CA LEU A 212 3.31 -8.79 11.70
C LEU A 212 2.15 -8.60 12.68
N ALA A 213 0.99 -8.13 12.21
CA ALA A 213 -0.20 -8.00 13.05
C ALA A 213 -0.82 -9.35 13.46
N GLY A 214 -0.33 -10.48 12.91
CA GLY A 214 -0.93 -11.80 13.14
C GLY A 214 -2.31 -11.96 12.49
N THR A 215 -2.66 -11.09 11.54
CA THR A 215 -3.94 -11.09 10.81
C THR A 215 -3.87 -11.99 9.57
N SER A 216 -2.69 -12.48 9.20
CA SER A 216 -2.54 -13.56 8.23
C SER A 216 -2.94 -14.91 8.83
N ALA A 217 -3.90 -15.57 8.19
CA ALA A 217 -4.51 -16.85 8.59
C ALA A 217 -3.53 -18.03 8.78
N LEU A 218 -2.24 -17.85 8.48
CA LEU A 218 -1.21 -18.89 8.57
C LEU A 218 -0.60 -19.05 9.97
N VAL A 219 -0.62 -18.02 10.83
CA VAL A 219 -0.01 -18.10 12.18
C VAL A 219 -0.96 -18.70 13.23
N ARG A 220 -2.27 -18.72 12.99
CA ARG A 220 -3.24 -19.36 13.91
C ARG A 220 -3.32 -20.89 13.81
N SER A 221 -2.68 -21.50 12.81
CA SER A 221 -2.77 -22.95 12.57
C SER A 221 -1.87 -23.81 13.46
N GLU A 222 -0.88 -23.25 14.18
CA GLU A 222 0.07 -24.07 14.95
C GLU A 222 -0.22 -24.17 16.46
N ASN A 223 -1.28 -23.53 16.96
CA ASN A 223 -1.57 -23.49 18.40
C ASN A 223 -2.85 -24.24 18.81
N GLN A 224 -3.10 -25.40 18.22
CA GLN A 224 -4.09 -26.34 18.77
C GLN A 224 -3.38 -27.37 19.67
N PRO A 225 -3.67 -27.42 20.99
CA PRO A 225 -3.06 -28.40 21.87
C PRO A 225 -3.47 -29.80 21.41
N ARG A 226 -2.48 -30.67 21.16
CA ARG A 226 -2.72 -32.10 20.99
C ARG A 226 -3.31 -32.63 22.30
N VAL A 227 -4.60 -32.91 22.27
CA VAL A 227 -5.27 -33.67 23.32
C VAL A 227 -4.79 -35.11 23.19
N GLU A 228 -3.81 -35.49 24.00
CA GLU A 228 -3.44 -36.88 24.20
C GLU A 228 -4.55 -37.56 25.02
N ARG A 229 -5.06 -38.69 24.51
CA ARG A 229 -5.87 -39.66 25.24
C ARG A 229 -5.01 -40.88 25.53
#